data_AF-A0A1C0VL93-F1
#
_entry.id   AF-A0A1C0VL93-F1
#
_cell.length_a   1.000
_cell.length_b   1.000
_cell.length_c   1.000
_cell.angle_alpha   90.00
_cell.angle_beta   90.00
_cell.angle_gamma   90.00
#
_symmetry.space_group_name_H-M   'P 1'
#
loop_
_entity.id
_entity.type
_entity.pdbx_description
1 polymer ?
#
loop_
_entity_poly.entity_id
_entity_poly.type
_entity_poly.pdbx_seq_one_letter_code
_entity_poly.pdbx_strand_id
1 'polypeptide(L)'
;MNSTESWKYFFLADGWVVGRVWSTDGPWSTIAWRRGPRIERTHLSITQQDEVLWLYRAESSIVTIEVKPEPTTTGDGNFNQPIGQVLLTRLISADQVIERLSLAQAHFQTQKAGQF
;
A
#
# COMPACT_ATOMS: atom_id res chain seq x y z
N MET A 1 19.73 9.05 21.02
CA MET A 1 19.52 9.28 19.58
C MET A 1 18.30 8.48 19.18
N ASN A 2 17.14 9.11 19.09
CA ASN A 2 15.92 8.43 18.64
C ASN A 2 16.10 8.11 17.17
N SER A 3 16.43 6.86 16.85
CA SER A 3 16.33 6.34 15.49
C SER A 3 14.86 6.46 15.10
N THR A 4 14.52 7.52 14.37
CA THR A 4 13.18 7.70 13.83
C THR A 4 13.01 6.58 12.82
N GLU A 5 12.18 5.57 13.11
CA GLU A 5 11.81 4.58 12.11
C GLU A 5 11.28 5.34 10.87
N SER A 6 12.04 5.33 9.79
CA SER A 6 11.69 6.07 8.58
C SER A 6 10.69 5.27 7.75
N TRP A 7 9.41 5.48 7.99
CA TRP A 7 8.36 4.88 7.18
C TRP A 7 8.48 5.33 5.71
N LYS A 8 8.24 4.39 4.81
CA LYS A 8 8.03 4.62 3.38
C LYS A 8 6.54 4.50 3.08
N TYR A 9 6.09 5.09 1.99
CA TYR A 9 4.67 5.16 1.67
C TYR A 9 4.40 4.80 0.21
N PHE A 10 3.17 4.38 -0.07
CA PHE A 10 2.68 4.21 -1.43
C PHE A 10 1.17 4.36 -1.46
N PHE A 11 0.64 4.64 -2.65
CA PHE A 11 -0.78 4.66 -2.91
C PHE A 11 -1.18 3.39 -3.65
N LEU A 12 -2.28 2.78 -3.25
CA LEU A 12 -2.80 1.58 -3.87
C LEU A 12 -4.30 1.73 -4.11
N ALA A 13 -4.73 1.40 -5.32
CA ALA A 13 -6.13 1.42 -5.70
C ALA A 13 -6.97 0.46 -4.86
N ASP A 14 -8.25 0.80 -4.72
CA ASP A 14 -9.24 -0.11 -4.14
C ASP A 14 -9.35 -1.39 -4.98
N GLY A 15 -9.57 -2.54 -4.33
CA GLY A 15 -9.56 -3.85 -5.02
C GLY A 15 -8.19 -4.34 -5.45
N TRP A 16 -7.09 -3.73 -4.97
CA TRP A 16 -5.74 -4.26 -5.08
C TRP A 16 -5.18 -4.66 -3.72
N VAL A 17 -4.39 -5.73 -3.71
CA VAL A 17 -3.75 -6.28 -2.50
C VAL A 17 -2.25 -6.43 -2.67
N VAL A 18 -1.55 -6.36 -1.54
CA VAL A 18 -0.12 -6.64 -1.45
C VAL A 18 0.13 -8.14 -1.68
N GLY A 19 1.06 -8.44 -2.58
CA GLY A 19 1.62 -9.76 -2.83
C GLY A 19 2.97 -9.93 -2.14
N ARG A 20 4.00 -10.24 -2.93
CA ARG A 20 5.38 -10.39 -2.43
C ARG A 20 5.99 -9.05 -2.05
N VAL A 21 6.93 -9.09 -1.12
CA VAL A 21 7.66 -7.91 -0.62
C VAL A 21 9.14 -8.23 -0.68
N TRP A 22 9.97 -7.23 -0.96
CA TRP A 22 11.43 -7.35 -0.97
C TRP A 22 12.06 -6.31 -0.06
N SER A 23 13.11 -6.72 0.64
CA SER A 23 14.07 -5.84 1.31
C SER A 23 15.33 -5.65 0.44
N THR A 24 16.29 -4.87 0.94
CA THR A 24 17.62 -4.75 0.32
C THR A 24 18.34 -6.09 0.17
N ASP A 25 18.01 -7.07 1.02
CA ASP A 25 18.65 -8.39 1.07
C ASP A 25 17.92 -9.45 0.22
N GLY A 26 16.89 -9.04 -0.54
CA GLY A 26 16.09 -9.91 -1.41
C GLY A 26 14.64 -10.06 -0.96
N PRO A 27 13.93 -11.13 -1.39
CA PRO A 27 12.55 -11.36 -0.99
C PRO A 27 12.40 -11.42 0.53
N TRP A 28 11.34 -10.79 1.05
CA TRP A 28 11.03 -10.81 2.46
C TRP A 28 10.80 -12.25 2.93
N SER A 29 11.61 -12.70 3.88
CA SER A 29 11.54 -14.05 4.44
C SER A 29 11.13 -13.98 5.90
N THR A 30 9.96 -14.54 6.22
CA THR A 30 9.49 -14.62 7.62
C THR A 30 10.40 -15.47 8.49
N ILE A 31 11.17 -16.40 7.91
CA ILE A 31 12.16 -17.21 8.62
C ILE A 31 13.36 -16.34 9.03
N ALA A 32 13.90 -15.54 8.11
CA ALA A 32 15.03 -14.67 8.38
C ALA A 32 14.65 -13.52 9.32
N TRP A 33 13.48 -12.91 9.10
CA TRP A 33 13.02 -11.72 9.81
C TRP A 33 12.18 -12.04 11.06
N ARG A 34 11.79 -13.31 11.25
CA ARG A 34 10.92 -13.82 12.33
C ARG A 34 9.55 -13.14 12.43
N ARG A 35 9.15 -12.39 11.40
CA ARG A 35 7.83 -11.76 11.25
C ARG A 35 7.54 -11.40 9.81
N GLY A 36 6.28 -11.10 9.52
CA GLY A 36 5.87 -10.48 8.26
C GLY A 36 6.34 -9.03 8.14
N PRO A 37 6.36 -8.49 6.90
CA PRO A 37 6.63 -7.08 6.67
C PRO A 37 5.53 -6.23 7.32
N ARG A 38 5.90 -5.09 7.90
CA ARG A 38 4.93 -4.11 8.44
C ARG A 38 4.47 -3.21 7.31
N ILE A 39 3.26 -3.47 6.83
CA ILE A 39 2.54 -2.66 5.85
C ILE A 39 1.14 -2.41 6.38
N GLU A 40 0.74 -1.15 6.43
CA GLU A 40 -0.53 -0.75 7.04
C GLU A 40 -1.25 0.27 6.16
N ARG A 41 -2.54 0.03 5.88
CA ARG A 41 -3.41 1.01 5.24
C ARG A 41 -3.73 2.12 6.25
N THR A 42 -3.56 3.36 5.85
CA THR A 42 -3.97 4.52 6.65
C THR A 42 -5.44 4.85 6.40
N HIS A 43 -5.95 5.88 7.07
CA HIS A 43 -7.29 6.43 6.82
C HIS A 43 -7.32 7.48 5.71
N LEU A 44 -6.20 7.72 5.04
CA LEU A 44 -6.08 8.73 3.99
C LEU A 44 -6.17 8.08 2.61
N SER A 45 -6.82 8.77 1.69
CA SER A 45 -6.82 8.44 0.26
C SER A 45 -6.78 9.71 -0.59
N ILE A 46 -6.46 9.52 -1.86
CA ILE A 46 -6.64 10.53 -2.90
C ILE A 46 -7.56 9.97 -3.98
N THR A 47 -8.27 10.85 -4.68
CA THR A 47 -9.02 10.48 -5.88
C THR A 47 -8.24 10.93 -7.12
N GLN A 48 -7.98 10.02 -8.04
CA GLN A 48 -7.29 10.29 -9.30
C GLN A 48 -8.03 9.57 -10.44
N GLN A 49 -8.47 10.30 -11.47
CA GLN A 49 -9.22 9.72 -12.61
C GLN A 49 -10.42 8.85 -12.17
N ASP A 50 -11.22 9.35 -11.22
CA ASP A 50 -12.36 8.64 -10.62
C ASP A 50 -12.02 7.35 -9.85
N GLU A 51 -10.73 7.06 -9.64
CA GLU A 51 -10.25 5.94 -8.83
C GLU A 51 -9.79 6.41 -7.44
N VAL A 52 -10.18 5.66 -6.40
CA VAL A 52 -9.73 5.91 -5.03
C VAL A 52 -8.42 5.18 -4.79
N LEU A 53 -7.38 5.93 -4.45
CA LEU A 53 -6.08 5.40 -4.08
C LEU A 53 -5.84 5.57 -2.58
N TRP A 54 -5.77 4.46 -1.85
CA TRP A 54 -5.50 4.43 -0.41
C TRP A 54 -4.01 4.62 -0.12
N LEU A 55 -3.69 5.46 0.86
CA LEU A 55 -2.32 5.61 1.35
C LEU A 55 -1.98 4.44 2.28
N TYR A 56 -0.88 3.77 1.98
CA TYR A 56 -0.25 2.75 2.82
C TYR A 56 1.09 3.25 3.35
N ARG A 57 1.44 2.82 4.56
CA ARG A 57 2.79 2.96 5.13
C ARG A 57 3.47 1.59 5.19
N ALA A 58 4.75 1.57 4.91
CA ALA A 58 5.62 0.41 4.89
C ALA A 58 6.89 0.72 5.69
N GLU A 59 7.44 -0.25 6.40
CA GLU A 59 8.70 -0.07 7.13
C GLU A 59 9.89 0.24 6.19
N SER A 60 10.90 0.90 6.75
CA SER A 60 12.04 1.45 5.98
C SER A 60 12.83 0.39 5.20
N SER A 61 12.90 -0.84 5.71
CA SER A 61 13.65 -1.94 5.13
C SER A 61 13.02 -2.46 3.82
N ILE A 62 11.75 -2.16 3.56
CA ILE A 62 11.06 -2.56 2.34
C ILE A 62 11.53 -1.67 1.17
N VAL A 63 11.88 -2.29 0.06
CA VAL A 63 12.33 -1.60 -1.17
C VAL A 63 11.40 -1.82 -2.35
N THR A 64 10.70 -2.95 -2.41
CA THR A 64 9.79 -3.25 -3.51
C THR A 64 8.59 -4.03 -3.00
N ILE A 65 7.42 -3.71 -3.55
CA ILE A 65 6.16 -4.36 -3.22
C ILE A 65 5.50 -4.79 -4.53
N GLU A 66 5.21 -6.08 -4.63
CA GLU A 66 4.31 -6.62 -5.64
C GLU A 66 2.88 -6.34 -5.20
N VAL A 67 2.06 -5.84 -6.12
CA VAL A 67 0.62 -5.69 -5.92
C VAL A 67 -0.13 -6.39 -7.04
N LYS A 68 -1.30 -6.93 -6.70
CA LYS A 68 -2.18 -7.66 -7.62
C LYS A 68 -3.64 -7.34 -7.32
N PRO A 69 -4.57 -7.51 -8.28
CA PRO A 69 -5.99 -7.42 -8.01
C PRO A 69 -6.39 -8.39 -6.90
N GLU A 70 -7.31 -7.95 -6.05
CA GLU A 70 -7.95 -8.78 -5.06
C GLU A 70 -8.78 -9.85 -5.78
N PRO A 71 -8.62 -11.15 -5.47
CA PRO A 71 -9.43 -12.18 -6.07
C PRO A 71 -10.87 -12.03 -5.59
N THR A 72 -11.75 -11.51 -6.45
CA THR A 72 -13.18 -11.43 -6.14
C THR A 72 -13.75 -12.84 -5.97
N THR A 73 -14.48 -13.09 -4.87
CA THR A 73 -15.10 -14.40 -4.59
C THR A 73 -16.32 -14.67 -5.48
N THR A 74 -16.80 -13.68 -6.23
CA THR A 74 -17.97 -13.81 -7.10
C THR A 74 -17.51 -14.22 -8.50
N GLY A 75 -17.70 -15.50 -8.82
CA GLY A 75 -17.51 -16.01 -10.16
C GLY A 75 -18.51 -15.39 -11.11
N ASP A 76 -18.04 -14.43 -11.92
CA ASP A 76 -18.64 -14.12 -13.20
C ASP A 76 -17.50 -13.98 -14.22
N GLY A 77 -17.49 -14.95 -15.13
CA GLY A 77 -16.43 -15.19 -16.10
C GLY A 77 -16.38 -14.13 -17.19
N ASN A 78 -15.86 -12.95 -16.86
CA ASN A 78 -15.36 -12.01 -17.86
C ASN A 78 -13.88 -11.70 -17.56
N PHE A 79 -13.05 -12.73 -17.78
CA PHE A 79 -11.60 -12.62 -17.83
C PHE A 79 -11.18 -11.77 -19.04
N ASN A 80 -11.25 -10.45 -18.94
CA ASN A 80 -10.46 -9.60 -19.81
C ASN A 80 -9.03 -9.49 -19.25
N GLN A 81 -8.30 -10.61 -19.34
CA GLN A 81 -6.84 -10.80 -19.29
C GLN A 81 -6.02 -10.23 -18.09
N PRO A 82 -5.03 -10.98 -17.56
CA PRO A 82 -4.29 -10.60 -16.37
C PRO A 82 -3.20 -9.57 -16.71
N ILE A 83 -3.57 -8.28 -16.79
CA ILE A 83 -2.62 -7.18 -16.49
C ILE A 83 -2.55 -7.07 -14.95
N GLY A 84 -2.24 -8.18 -14.29
CA GLY A 84 -2.68 -8.40 -12.91
C GLY A 84 -1.59 -8.27 -11.85
N GLN A 85 -0.39 -7.81 -12.21
CA GLN A 85 0.70 -7.73 -11.26
C GLN A 85 1.63 -6.57 -11.60
N VAL A 86 1.81 -5.67 -10.64
CA VAL A 86 2.66 -4.49 -10.77
C VAL A 86 3.68 -4.48 -9.63
N LEU A 87 4.93 -4.14 -9.95
CA LEU A 87 5.98 -3.92 -8.96
C LEU A 87 6.10 -2.44 -8.64
N LEU A 88 5.80 -2.08 -7.38
CA LEU A 88 6.05 -0.75 -6.84
C LEU A 88 7.47 -0.69 -6.30
N THR A 89 8.38 -0.05 -7.05
CA THR A 89 9.81 0.07 -6.71
C THR A 89 10.21 1.45 -6.18
N ARG A 90 9.32 2.45 -6.29
CA ARG A 90 9.53 3.81 -5.80
C ARG A 90 8.50 4.16 -4.73
N LEU A 91 8.71 3.62 -3.53
CA LEU A 91 8.00 4.08 -2.35
C LEU A 91 8.43 5.51 -2.03
N ILE A 92 7.49 6.33 -1.57
CA ILE A 92 7.66 7.77 -1.37
C ILE A 92 7.88 8.12 0.10
N SER A 93 8.49 9.28 0.36
CA SER A 93 8.68 9.82 1.71
C SER A 93 7.42 10.48 2.26
N ALA A 94 7.40 10.78 3.56
CA ALA A 94 6.32 11.56 4.17
C ALA A 94 6.16 12.95 3.52
N ASP A 95 7.26 13.64 3.19
CA ASP A 95 7.20 14.94 2.51
C ASP A 95 6.54 14.84 1.13
N GLN A 96 6.88 13.80 0.37
CA GLN A 96 6.25 13.52 -0.93
C GLN A 96 4.78 13.12 -0.79
N VAL A 97 4.39 12.48 0.32
CA VAL A 97 2.98 12.23 0.63
C VAL A 97 2.25 13.55 0.87
N ILE A 98 2.80 14.44 1.69
CA ILE A 98 2.20 15.76 1.98
C ILE A 98 2.02 16.56 0.69
N GLU A 99 3.04 16.59 -0.17
CA GLU A 99 2.97 17.25 -1.47
C GLU A 99 1.88 16.65 -2.37
N ARG A 100 1.74 15.33 -2.42
CA ARG A 100 0.67 14.69 -3.21
C ARG A 100 -0.72 14.97 -2.65
N LEU A 101 -0.87 14.92 -1.32
CA LEU A 101 -2.13 15.21 -0.66
C LEU A 101 -2.56 16.67 -0.85
N SER A 102 -1.62 17.61 -0.96
CA SER A 102 -1.93 19.03 -1.19
C SER A 102 -2.33 19.34 -2.64
N LEU A 103 -1.92 18.50 -3.59
CA LEU A 103 -2.20 18.66 -5.01
C LEU A 103 -3.41 17.86 -5.52
N ALA A 104 -3.87 16.86 -4.76
CA ALA A 104 -4.96 15.97 -5.14
C ALA A 104 -6.24 16.23 -4.33
N GLN A 105 -7.37 15.67 -4.79
CA GLN A 105 -8.57 15.59 -3.97
C GLN A 105 -8.37 14.53 -2.89
N ALA A 106 -7.88 14.96 -1.72
CA ALA A 106 -7.63 14.09 -0.58
C ALA A 106 -8.89 13.84 0.25
N HIS A 107 -9.03 12.62 0.76
CA HIS A 107 -10.13 12.21 1.63
C HIS A 107 -9.58 11.55 2.91
N PHE A 108 -10.29 11.75 4.02
CA PHE A 108 -10.00 11.11 5.29
C PHE A 108 -11.22 10.29 5.75
N GLN A 109 -11.01 9.02 6.06
CA GLN A 109 -12.03 8.16 6.64
C GLN A 109 -11.94 8.16 8.16
N THR A 110 -12.92 8.76 8.82
CA THR A 110 -13.07 8.62 10.27
C THR A 110 -13.61 7.23 10.59
N GLN A 111 -12.95 6.49 11.48
CA GLN A 111 -13.56 5.29 12.05
C GLN A 111 -14.74 5.73 12.94
N LYS A 112 -15.96 5.24 12.67
CA LYS A 112 -17.04 5.36 13.66
C LYS A 112 -16.59 4.63 14.92
N ALA A 113 -16.40 5.35 16.01
CA ALA A 113 -16.25 4.76 17.33
C ALA A 113 -17.45 3.81 17.53
N GLY A 114 -17.15 2.54 17.81
CA GLY A 114 -18.17 1.55 18.12
C GLY A 114 -19.05 2.07 19.25
N GLN A 115 -20.37 2.08 19.00
CA GLN A 115 -21.37 2.05 20.04
C GLN A 115 -21.11 0.79 20.88
N PHE A 116 -20.67 0.99 22.13
CA PHE A 116 -20.81 0.00 23.19
C PHE A 116 -22.13 0.24 23.91
#